data_AF-A0A7S3XH44-F1
#
_entry.id   AF-A0A7S3XH44-F1
#
_cell.length_a   1.000
_cell.length_b   1.000
_cell.length_c   1.000
_cell.angle_alpha   90.00
_cell.angle_beta   90.00
_cell.angle_gamma   90.00
#
_symmetry.space_group_name_H-M   'P 1'
#
loop_
_entity.id
_entity.type
_entity.pdbx_description
1 polymer ?
#
loop_
_entity_poly.entity_id
_entity_poly.type
_entity_poly.pdbx_seq_one_letter_code
_entity_poly.pdbx_strand_id
1 'polypeptide(L)'
;HVSSTGTIPISSLPGTKNDSAYALVFTCKKCGTRSAKKISKHSYHNGIVIVRCPGCEKLHLIADHFCWFGDEPQTIEDILREKGETVIKGTVDEASKADQAVVAGAIADSIDNTDDMQLREGEVLPVVV
;
A
#
# COMPACT_ATOMS: atom_id res chain seq x y z
N HIS A 1 -14.47 -20.96 23.43
CA HIS A 1 -13.74 -21.15 22.16
C HIS A 1 -14.27 -20.18 21.11
N VAL A 2 -13.58 -19.04 20.93
CA VAL A 2 -13.72 -18.11 19.79
C VAL A 2 -12.26 -17.78 19.43
N SER A 3 -11.68 -18.61 18.57
CA SER A 3 -11.29 -18.29 17.19
C SER A 3 -10.33 -17.12 17.12
N SER A 4 -9.04 -17.46 17.08
CA SER A 4 -7.88 -16.62 16.83
C SER A 4 -8.10 -15.70 15.63
N THR A 5 -8.34 -14.42 15.89
CA THR A 5 -8.20 -13.34 14.91
C THR A 5 -6.71 -13.18 14.61
N GLY A 6 -6.21 -13.92 13.62
CA GLY A 6 -4.81 -13.83 13.22
C GLY A 6 -4.53 -12.43 12.67
N THR A 7 -3.75 -11.64 13.40
CA THR A 7 -3.20 -10.38 12.90
C THR A 7 -2.35 -10.69 11.66
N ILE A 8 -2.75 -10.15 10.51
CA ILE A 8 -2.05 -10.40 9.25
C ILE A 8 -0.81 -9.49 9.18
N PRO A 9 0.42 -10.04 9.11
CA PRO A 9 1.62 -9.21 9.19
C PRO A 9 1.91 -8.52 7.86
N ILE A 10 1.99 -7.18 7.85
CA ILE A 10 2.34 -6.37 6.66
C ILE A 10 3.70 -6.75 6.06
N SER A 11 4.61 -7.36 6.83
CA SER A 11 5.87 -7.90 6.30
C SER A 11 5.68 -8.91 5.16
N SER A 12 4.52 -9.57 5.11
CA SER A 12 4.16 -10.51 4.05
C SER A 12 3.57 -9.84 2.80
N LEU A 13 3.29 -8.53 2.83
CA LEU A 13 2.91 -7.77 1.64
C LEU A 13 4.14 -7.50 0.76
N PRO A 14 4.00 -7.59 -0.58
CA PRO A 14 5.10 -7.37 -1.49
C PRO A 14 5.44 -5.87 -1.55
N GLY A 15 6.74 -5.56 -1.53
CA GLY A 15 7.23 -4.20 -1.65
C GLY A 15 8.46 -3.93 -0.79
N THR A 16 8.48 -2.77 -0.13
CA THR A 16 9.65 -2.28 0.62
C THR A 16 10.08 -3.19 1.78
N LYS A 17 11.39 -3.26 2.04
CA LYS A 17 11.99 -4.03 3.16
C LYS A 17 12.23 -3.20 4.43
N ASN A 18 11.83 -1.94 4.47
CA ASN A 18 12.16 -1.03 5.57
C ASN A 18 11.29 -1.22 6.83
N ASP A 19 11.87 -0.86 7.99
CA ASP A 19 11.27 -0.95 9.34
C ASP A 19 10.13 0.05 9.60
N SER A 20 9.76 0.90 8.63
CA SER A 20 8.58 1.75 8.76
C SER A 20 7.88 1.90 7.42
N ALA A 21 6.81 1.14 7.23
CA ALA A 21 6.11 1.02 5.96
C ALA A 21 4.62 1.42 6.10
N TYR A 22 3.98 1.66 4.96
CA TYR A 22 2.52 1.74 4.86
C TYR A 22 2.01 0.58 4.00
N ALA A 23 0.80 0.13 4.31
CA ALA A 23 0.02 -0.68 3.39
C ALA A 23 -0.79 0.28 2.50
N LEU A 24 -0.45 0.34 1.22
CA LEU A 24 -1.20 1.11 0.24
C LEU A 24 -2.26 0.20 -0.37
N VAL A 25 -3.54 0.55 -0.25
CA VAL A 25 -4.61 -0.07 -1.04
C VAL A 25 -5.07 0.93 -2.07
N PHE A 26 -5.02 0.57 -3.35
CA PHE A 26 -5.41 1.50 -4.41
C PHE A 26 -6.26 0.81 -5.47
N THR A 27 -7.10 1.59 -6.14
CA THR A 27 -7.86 1.16 -7.32
C THR A 27 -7.29 1.83 -8.57
N CYS A 28 -6.84 1.04 -9.53
CA CYS A 28 -6.33 1.56 -10.79
C CYS A 28 -7.47 2.23 -11.58
N LYS A 29 -7.41 3.55 -11.78
CA LYS A 29 -8.43 4.28 -12.58
C LYS A 29 -8.48 3.84 -14.05
N LYS A 30 -7.40 3.25 -14.58
CA LYS A 30 -7.33 2.77 -15.97
C LYS A 30 -8.08 1.45 -16.20
N CYS A 31 -7.92 0.47 -15.31
CA CYS A 31 -8.44 -0.89 -15.52
C CYS A 31 -9.38 -1.37 -14.40
N GLY A 32 -9.64 -0.57 -13.38
CA GLY A 32 -10.52 -0.90 -12.25
C GLY A 32 -9.92 -1.90 -11.25
N THR A 33 -8.74 -2.45 -11.50
CA THR A 33 -8.10 -3.42 -10.60
C THR A 33 -7.73 -2.76 -9.27
N ARG A 34 -8.28 -3.30 -8.18
CA ARG A 34 -7.93 -2.94 -6.80
C ARG A 34 -6.83 -3.85 -6.29
N SER A 35 -5.79 -3.30 -5.68
CA SER A 35 -4.65 -4.08 -5.19
C SER A 35 -3.97 -3.42 -3.99
N ALA A 36 -3.25 -4.22 -3.21
CA ALA A 36 -2.43 -3.75 -2.10
C ALA A 36 -0.93 -3.88 -2.38
N LYS A 37 -0.13 -2.97 -1.80
CA LYS A 37 1.35 -2.95 -1.85
C LYS A 37 1.92 -2.45 -0.53
N LYS A 38 3.10 -2.94 -0.15
CA LYS A 38 3.89 -2.39 0.96
C LYS A 38 4.79 -1.26 0.43
N ILE A 39 4.65 -0.05 0.95
CA ILE A 39 5.44 1.12 0.52
C ILE A 39 6.23 1.74 1.67
N SER A 40 7.37 2.36 1.38
CA SER A 40 8.19 2.99 2.43
C SER A 40 7.53 4.26 2.93
N LYS A 41 7.38 4.41 4.25
CA LYS A 41 6.93 5.66 4.87
C LYS A 41 7.82 6.84 4.50
N HIS A 42 9.14 6.63 4.46
CA HIS A 42 10.07 7.70 4.12
C HIS A 42 9.90 8.14 2.66
N SER A 43 9.86 7.21 1.71
CA SER A 43 9.67 7.53 0.29
C SER A 43 8.32 8.16 0.01
N TYR A 44 7.28 7.79 0.75
CA TYR A 44 5.96 8.40 0.64
C TYR A 44 5.95 9.89 1.00
N HIS A 45 6.69 10.27 2.05
CA HIS A 45 6.71 11.66 2.55
C HIS A 45 7.84 12.52 1.99
N ASN A 46 8.92 11.92 1.49
CA ASN A 46 10.14 12.65 1.13
C ASN A 46 10.75 12.19 -0.20
N GLY A 47 10.04 11.36 -0.97
CA GLY A 47 10.61 10.77 -2.18
C GLY A 47 9.58 10.54 -3.27
N ILE A 48 9.83 9.49 -4.06
CA ILE A 48 8.96 9.08 -5.16
C ILE A 48 8.46 7.66 -4.87
N VAL A 49 7.16 7.46 -5.03
CA VAL A 49 6.53 6.15 -4.91
C VAL A 49 5.80 5.83 -6.21
N ILE A 50 6.23 4.75 -6.86
CA ILE A 50 5.61 4.21 -8.07
C ILE A 50 5.25 2.75 -7.80
N VAL A 51 4.02 2.36 -8.13
CA VAL A 51 3.55 0.99 -7.97
C VAL A 51 3.16 0.38 -9.31
N ARG A 52 3.40 -0.91 -9.48
CA ARG A 52 2.91 -1.65 -10.64
C ARG A 52 1.50 -2.18 -10.37
N CYS A 53 0.56 -1.87 -11.25
CA CYS A 53 -0.79 -2.44 -11.20
C CYS A 53 -0.77 -3.88 -11.73
N PRO A 54 -1.31 -4.88 -11.01
CA PRO A 54 -1.35 -6.25 -11.49
C PRO A 54 -2.34 -6.46 -12.66
N GLY A 55 -3.31 -5.55 -12.86
CA GLY A 55 -4.31 -5.69 -13.93
C GLY A 55 -3.88 -5.14 -15.28
N CYS A 56 -3.26 -3.96 -15.32
CA CYS A 56 -2.80 -3.34 -16.57
C CYS A 56 -1.28 -3.35 -16.75
N GLU A 57 -0.55 -3.86 -15.76
CA GLU A 57 0.92 -3.99 -15.72
C GLU A 57 1.70 -2.67 -15.85
N LYS A 58 1.01 -1.53 -15.93
CA LYS A 58 1.60 -0.19 -15.97
C LYS A 58 2.01 0.27 -14.58
N LEU A 59 2.92 1.24 -14.60
CA LEU A 59 3.39 1.96 -13.42
C LEU A 59 2.43 3.11 -13.11
N HIS A 60 2.04 3.22 -11.85
CA HIS A 60 1.18 4.28 -11.32
C HIS A 60 1.95 5.07 -10.27
N LEU A 61 1.97 6.38 -10.45
CA LEU A 61 2.59 7.30 -9.50
C LEU A 61 1.67 7.50 -8.30
N ILE A 62 2.24 7.40 -7.11
CA ILE A 62 1.55 7.55 -5.82
C ILE A 62 2.05 8.79 -5.07
N ALA A 63 3.35 9.07 -5.13
CA ALA A 63 3.94 10.29 -4.57
C ALA A 63 5.11 10.74 -5.45
N ASP A 64 5.21 12.04 -5.69
CA ASP A 64 6.36 12.69 -6.32
C ASP A 64 6.69 14.01 -5.62
N HIS A 65 7.63 13.95 -4.68
CA HIS A 65 8.10 15.15 -3.96
C HIS A 65 9.22 15.91 -4.69
N PHE A 66 9.72 15.39 -5.82
CA PHE A 66 10.86 15.97 -6.56
C PHE A 66 10.49 16.56 -7.92
N CYS A 67 9.19 16.65 -8.24
CA CYS A 67 8.70 17.20 -9.51
C CYS A 67 9.30 16.49 -10.73
N TRP A 68 9.50 15.17 -10.67
CA TRP A 68 10.02 14.44 -11.83
C TRP A 68 8.97 14.28 -12.94
N PHE A 69 7.68 14.29 -12.57
CA PHE A 69 6.58 14.02 -13.49
C PHE A 69 5.62 15.22 -13.68
N GLY A 70 5.87 16.36 -13.03
CA GLY A 70 5.07 17.57 -13.12
C GLY A 70 5.84 18.82 -12.69
N ASP A 71 5.22 20.00 -12.78
CA ASP A 71 5.85 21.28 -12.44
C ASP A 71 5.94 21.53 -10.92
N GLU A 72 5.07 20.87 -10.14
CA GLU A 72 4.99 20.99 -8.68
C GLU A 72 5.00 19.61 -7.99
N PRO A 73 5.45 19.53 -6.72
CA PRO A 73 5.38 18.31 -5.94
C PRO A 73 3.93 17.86 -5.80
N GLN A 74 3.65 16.58 -6.03
CA GLN A 74 2.29 16.07 -6.05
C GLN A 74 2.19 14.68 -5.42
N THR A 75 1.37 14.56 -4.38
CA THR A 75 1.04 13.29 -3.72
C THR A 75 -0.34 12.79 -4.11
N ILE A 76 -0.66 11.54 -3.79
CA ILE A 76 -2.01 10.98 -3.99
C ILE A 76 -3.07 11.77 -3.22
N GLU A 77 -2.74 12.32 -2.04
CA GLU A 77 -3.63 13.24 -1.31
C GLU A 77 -3.96 14.49 -2.12
N ASP A 78 -2.96 15.08 -2.79
CA ASP A 78 -3.15 16.30 -3.57
C ASP A 78 -4.02 16.02 -4.81
N ILE A 79 -3.73 14.92 -5.52
CA ILE A 79 -4.47 14.46 -6.70
C ILE A 79 -5.93 14.17 -6.35
N LEU A 80 -6.18 13.52 -5.21
CA LEU A 80 -7.53 13.17 -4.78
C LEU A 80 -8.29 14.41 -4.29
N ARG A 81 -7.62 15.30 -3.54
CA ARG A 81 -8.22 16.56 -3.08
C ARG A 81 -8.67 17.44 -4.23
N GLU A 82 -7.87 17.57 -5.30
CA GLU A 82 -8.27 18.31 -6.50
C GLU A 82 -9.52 17.74 -7.17
N LYS A 83 -9.73 16.42 -7.04
CA LYS A 83 -10.90 15.70 -7.58
C LYS A 83 -12.09 15.63 -6.60
N GLY A 84 -11.97 16.23 -5.41
CA GLY A 84 -12.99 16.15 -4.36
C GLY A 84 -13.07 14.80 -3.65
N GLU A 85 -12.06 13.94 -3.81
CA GLU A 85 -11.90 12.64 -3.14
C GLU A 85 -11.01 12.80 -1.89
N THR A 86 -11.18 11.94 -0.88
CA THR A 86 -10.37 11.96 0.36
C THR A 86 -9.59 10.66 0.54
N VAL A 87 -8.39 10.77 1.10
CA VAL A 87 -7.55 9.63 1.50
C VAL A 87 -7.95 9.16 2.89
N ILE A 88 -8.11 7.85 3.06
CA ILE A 88 -8.39 7.25 4.37
C ILE A 88 -7.07 6.76 4.96
N LYS A 89 -6.77 7.22 6.18
CA LYS A 89 -5.61 6.78 6.96
C LYS A 89 -6.10 6.12 8.25
N GLY A 90 -5.58 4.94 8.57
CA GLY A 90 -5.94 4.16 9.76
C GLY A 90 -5.16 2.86 9.78
N THR A 91 -5.27 2.00 10.79
CA THR A 91 -4.57 0.70 10.79
C THR A 91 -5.23 -0.31 9.84
N VAL A 92 -4.55 -1.42 9.51
CA VAL A 92 -5.13 -2.49 8.66
C VAL A 92 -6.39 -3.07 9.30
N ASP A 93 -6.40 -3.21 10.63
CA ASP A 93 -7.54 -3.74 11.38
C ASP A 93 -8.77 -2.82 11.36
N GLU A 94 -8.54 -1.50 11.21
CA GLU A 94 -9.58 -0.48 11.11
C GLU A 94 -10.07 -0.26 9.66
N ALA A 95 -9.37 -0.80 8.67
CA ALA A 95 -9.75 -0.67 7.26
C ALA A 95 -11.08 -1.39 6.96
N SER A 96 -11.74 -1.01 5.86
CA SER A 96 -12.98 -1.67 5.45
C SER A 96 -12.76 -3.16 5.20
N LYS A 97 -13.78 -4.00 5.40
CA LYS A 97 -13.69 -5.45 5.10
C LYS A 97 -13.26 -5.73 3.65
N ALA A 98 -13.64 -4.85 2.72
CA ALA A 98 -13.21 -4.95 1.33
C ALA A 98 -11.72 -4.66 1.18
N ASP A 99 -11.17 -3.67 1.89
CA ASP A 99 -9.73 -3.36 1.88
C ASP A 99 -8.91 -4.44 2.58
N GLN A 100 -9.40 -4.97 3.71
CA GLN A 100 -8.79 -6.10 4.41
C GLN A 100 -8.68 -7.32 3.50
N ALA A 101 -9.72 -7.63 2.71
CA ALA A 101 -9.70 -8.72 1.75
C ALA A 101 -8.67 -8.51 0.63
N VAL A 102 -8.51 -7.27 0.14
CA VAL A 102 -7.50 -6.93 -0.87
C VAL A 102 -6.08 -7.10 -0.31
N VAL A 103 -5.85 -6.69 0.93
CA VAL A 103 -4.57 -6.91 1.64
C VAL A 103 -4.29 -8.41 1.78
N ALA A 104 -5.27 -9.20 2.24
CA ALA A 104 -5.13 -10.63 2.39
C ALA A 104 -4.80 -11.34 1.05
N GLY A 105 -5.47 -10.94 -0.04
CA GLY A 105 -5.17 -11.46 -1.39
C GLY A 105 -3.74 -11.16 -1.83
N ALA A 106 -3.28 -9.91 -1.64
CA ALA A 106 -1.91 -9.54 -2.02
C ALA A 106 -0.83 -10.29 -1.22
N ILE A 107 -1.14 -10.72 0.00
CA ILE A 107 -0.25 -11.54 0.83
C ILE A 107 -0.21 -12.97 0.32
N ALA A 108 -1.38 -13.56 0.02
CA ALA A 108 -1.46 -14.88 -0.57
C ALA A 108 -0.65 -14.99 -1.87
N ASP A 109 -0.74 -13.95 -2.72
CA ASP A 109 0.02 -13.87 -3.98
C ASP A 109 1.55 -13.76 -3.79
N SER A 110 2.02 -13.36 -2.60
CA SER A 110 3.44 -13.11 -2.32
C SER A 110 4.17 -14.30 -1.68
N ILE A 111 3.43 -15.26 -1.13
CA ILE A 111 3.99 -16.43 -0.44
C ILE A 111 4.61 -17.44 -1.42
N ASP A 112 4.20 -17.42 -2.70
CA ASP A 112 4.72 -18.29 -3.76
C ASP A 112 6.14 -17.91 -4.28
N ASN A 113 6.83 -16.95 -3.65
CA ASN A 113 8.11 -16.42 -4.12
C ASN A 113 9.08 -16.05 -2.97
N THR A 114 9.39 -17.00 -2.08
CA THR A 114 10.24 -16.75 -0.90
C THR A 114 11.61 -17.45 -0.97
N ASP A 115 12.66 -16.64 -1.15
CA ASP A 115 13.95 -16.85 -0.51
C ASP A 115 13.99 -15.97 0.76
N ASP A 116 14.09 -16.65 1.90
CA ASP A 116 14.46 -16.28 3.27
C ASP A 116 14.68 -14.79 3.65
N MET A 117 14.05 -14.33 4.74
CA MET A 117 14.74 -13.88 5.97
C MET A 117 13.78 -13.30 7.04
N GLN A 118 14.13 -13.55 8.31
CA GLN A 118 13.38 -13.53 9.57
C GLN A 118 12.52 -12.32 9.99
N LEU A 119 11.50 -12.69 10.79
CA LEU A 119 10.44 -11.90 11.43
C LEU A 119 10.88 -11.21 12.74
N ARG A 120 10.28 -10.06 13.04
CA ARG A 120 10.16 -9.51 14.41
C ARG A 120 8.73 -8.98 14.60
N GLU A 121 8.12 -9.34 15.71
CA GLU A 121 6.69 -9.14 16.02
C GLU A 121 6.39 -7.72 16.52
N GLY A 122 5.21 -7.19 16.20
CA GLY A 122 4.59 -6.10 16.97
C GLY A 122 4.39 -4.73 16.29
N GLU A 123 4.40 -4.62 14.96
CA GLU A 123 4.20 -3.32 14.29
C GLU A 123 2.76 -3.14 13.74
N VAL A 124 1.99 -2.25 14.36
CA VAL A 124 0.71 -1.75 13.82
C VAL A 124 1.00 -0.51 12.97
N LEU A 125 0.76 -0.60 11.66
CA LEU A 125 1.10 0.44 10.70
C LEU A 125 -0.14 0.96 9.96
N PRO A 126 -0.17 2.25 9.61
CA PRO A 126 -1.33 2.82 8.97
C PRO A 126 -1.40 2.43 7.48
N VAL A 127 -2.60 2.03 7.06
CA VAL A 127 -3.10 1.95 5.70
C VAL A 127 -3.30 3.34 5.14
N VAL A 128 -2.95 3.48 3.86
CA VAL A 128 -3.36 4.60 3.00
C VAL A 128 -4.29 4.01 1.94
N VAL A 129 -5.56 4.40 1.97
CA VAL A 129 -6.57 4.07 0.93
C VAL A 129 -6.86 5.29 0.08
#